data_AF-A0A920V676-F1
#
_entry.id   AF-A0A920V676-F1
#
_cell.length_a   1.000
_cell.length_b   1.000
_cell.length_c   1.000
_cell.angle_alpha   90.00
_cell.angle_beta   90.00
_cell.angle_gamma   90.00
#
_symmetry.space_group_name_H-M   'P 1'
#
loop_
_entity.id
_entity.type
_entity.pdbx_description
1 polymer ?
#
loop_
_entity_poly.entity_id
_entity_poly.type
_entity_poly.pdbx_seq_one_letter_code
_entity_poly.pdbx_strand_id
1 'polypeptide(L)'
;MQRPAATSLLKFLEEPPDETLLILVAENIHNLPETIISRVQIHNIKKPSFEETVSWLDNEKTKKDWREIINLLGSRPLLINELGYESLHKKINKISMDVDSLVLKKSKPSEIAANWPKEDLDMMLKILYILISNLISDSLLQDNEKLKYLPSSFQELNGAKLNYELCFNYLNEIANIRHLLLNRKPLNWNLQITNLLTPIYANLNGLMQHG
;
A
#
# COMPACT_ATOMS: atom_id res chain seq x y z
N MET A 1 15.22 6.02 16.58
CA MET A 1 15.95 5.59 17.80
C MET A 1 16.13 6.80 18.71
N GLN A 2 15.93 6.68 20.03
CA GLN A 2 16.20 7.79 20.96
C GLN A 2 17.71 7.90 21.23
N ARG A 3 18.23 9.13 21.39
CA ARG A 3 19.67 9.38 21.56
C ARG A 3 20.33 8.58 22.70
N PRO A 4 19.75 8.46 23.92
CA PRO A 4 20.38 7.71 25.01
C PRO A 4 20.52 6.21 24.73
N ALA A 5 19.54 5.63 24.01
CA ALA A 5 19.60 4.24 23.58
C ALA A 5 20.73 4.03 22.55
N ALA A 6 20.95 4.99 21.65
CA ALA A 6 22.03 4.91 20.65
C ALA A 6 23.42 4.93 21.31
N THR A 7 23.63 5.80 22.30
CA THR A 7 24.90 5.85 23.03
C THR A 7 25.16 4.58 23.82
N SER A 8 24.13 3.99 24.44
CA SER A 8 24.29 2.75 25.20
C SER A 8 24.60 1.56 24.28
N LEU A 9 23.93 1.51 23.12
CA LEU A 9 24.21 0.49 22.10
C LEU A 9 25.63 0.61 21.54
N LEU A 10 26.14 1.82 21.35
CA LEU A 10 27.52 2.04 20.87
C LEU A 10 28.56 1.42 21.81
N LYS A 11 28.41 1.62 23.13
CA LYS A 11 29.32 1.00 24.11
C LYS A 11 29.33 -0.52 23.99
N PHE A 12 28.15 -1.11 23.81
CA PHE A 12 28.00 -2.55 23.62
C PHE A 12 28.63 -3.05 22.31
N LEU A 13 28.55 -2.26 21.23
CA LEU A 13 29.16 -2.60 19.94
C LEU A 13 30.69 -2.45 19.96
N GLU A 14 31.24 -1.57 20.80
CA GLU A 14 32.68 -1.35 20.94
C GLU A 14 33.35 -2.42 21.81
N GLU A 15 32.69 -2.83 22.89
CA GLU A 15 33.18 -3.85 23.83
C GLU A 15 32.08 -4.90 24.03
N PRO A 16 31.80 -5.75 23.02
CA PRO A 16 30.79 -6.79 23.16
C PRO A 16 31.24 -7.83 24.19
N PRO A 17 30.34 -8.29 25.08
CA PRO A 17 30.65 -9.38 25.99
C PRO A 17 31.02 -10.66 25.24
N ASP A 18 31.83 -11.50 25.89
CA ASP A 18 32.20 -12.81 25.34
C ASP A 18 30.97 -13.65 24.99
N GLU A 19 31.10 -14.48 23.95
CA GLU A 19 30.05 -15.40 23.46
C GLU A 19 28.72 -14.73 23.09
N THR A 20 28.72 -13.45 22.73
CA THR A 20 27.50 -12.71 22.42
C THR A 20 27.37 -12.35 20.93
N LEU A 21 26.20 -12.67 20.34
CA LEU A 21 25.82 -12.24 18.99
C LEU A 21 24.66 -11.24 19.07
N LEU A 22 24.86 -10.06 18.48
CA LEU A 22 23.82 -9.04 18.36
C LEU A 22 23.26 -9.02 16.94
N ILE A 23 21.93 -9.16 16.82
CA ILE A 23 21.21 -9.03 15.55
C ILE A 23 20.37 -7.75 15.60
N LEU A 24 20.67 -6.82 14.69
CA LEU A 24 19.94 -5.56 14.54
C LEU A 24 19.12 -5.59 13.26
N VAL A 25 17.85 -5.18 13.36
CA VAL A 25 16.94 -5.04 12.22
C VAL A 25 16.58 -3.58 12.04
N ALA A 26 16.78 -3.05 10.84
CA ALA A 26 16.43 -1.68 10.49
C ALA A 26 15.74 -1.65 9.12
N GLU A 27 14.60 -0.93 9.04
CA GLU A 27 13.87 -0.76 7.78
C GLU A 27 14.60 0.18 6.82
N ASN A 28 15.29 1.20 7.35
CA ASN A 28 16.13 2.10 6.58
C ASN A 28 17.44 2.38 7.33
N ILE A 29 18.55 1.93 6.74
CA ILE A 29 19.89 2.10 7.32
C ILE A 29 20.31 3.57 7.42
N HIS A 30 19.81 4.45 6.56
CA HIS A 30 20.13 5.88 6.58
C HIS A 30 19.56 6.62 7.80
N ASN A 31 18.63 6.00 8.53
CA ASN A 31 18.12 6.54 9.79
C ASN A 31 19.00 6.17 11.00
N LEU A 32 20.05 5.37 10.79
CA LEU A 32 21.00 4.99 11.83
C LEU A 32 22.23 5.92 11.81
N PRO A 33 22.78 6.29 12.98
CA PRO A 33 24.06 6.98 13.07
C PRO A 33 25.19 6.20 12.40
N GLU A 34 26.08 6.90 11.68
CA GLU A 34 27.27 6.31 11.04
C GLU A 34 28.18 5.57 12.05
N THR A 35 28.19 6.01 13.31
CA THR A 35 28.94 5.37 14.39
C THR A 35 28.46 3.96 14.68
N ILE A 36 27.16 3.68 14.54
CA ILE A 36 26.60 2.32 14.66
C ILE A 36 26.92 1.52 13.39
N ILE A 37 26.70 2.12 12.21
CA ILE A 37 26.88 1.45 10.91
C ILE A 37 28.32 0.95 10.73
N SER A 38 29.31 1.73 11.16
CA SER A 38 30.74 1.37 11.07
C SER A 38 31.17 0.19 11.95
N ARG A 39 30.33 -0.24 12.89
CA ARG A 39 30.62 -1.30 13.87
C ARG A 39 29.76 -2.56 13.67
N VAL A 40 28.95 -2.60 12.60
CA VAL A 40 28.07 -3.75 12.32
C VAL A 40 28.39 -4.33 10.95
N GLN A 41 28.15 -5.64 10.81
CA GLN A 41 28.11 -6.27 9.50
C GLN A 41 26.73 -6.04 8.88
N ILE A 42 26.72 -5.41 7.71
CA ILE A 42 25.47 -5.14 6.98
C ILE A 42 25.11 -6.37 6.16
N HIS A 43 23.94 -6.94 6.44
CA HIS A 43 23.34 -7.98 5.60
C HIS A 43 22.03 -7.48 5.00
N ASN A 44 22.04 -7.23 3.69
CA ASN A 44 20.87 -6.72 2.98
C ASN A 44 19.92 -7.87 2.61
N ILE A 45 18.78 -7.93 3.29
CA ILE A 45 17.70 -8.85 2.95
C ILE A 45 16.99 -8.32 1.69
N LYS A 46 17.18 -9.00 0.56
CA LYS A 46 16.50 -8.66 -0.69
C LYS A 46 15.04 -9.09 -0.63
N LYS A 47 14.17 -8.31 -1.28
CA LYS A 47 12.80 -8.75 -1.56
C LYS A 47 12.86 -9.94 -2.52
N PRO A 48 12.07 -11.00 -2.27
CA PRO A 48 11.99 -12.11 -3.20
C PRO A 48 11.44 -11.63 -4.55
N SER A 49 11.86 -12.30 -5.62
CA SER A 49 11.29 -12.14 -6.95
C SER A 49 9.81 -12.56 -6.97
N PHE A 50 9.14 -12.21 -8.07
CA PHE A 50 7.77 -12.66 -8.32
C PHE A 50 7.68 -14.20 -8.27
N GLU A 51 8.59 -14.89 -8.95
CA GLU A 51 8.62 -16.35 -9.05
C GLU A 51 8.88 -17.02 -7.70
N GLU A 52 9.85 -16.52 -6.92
CA GLU A 52 10.11 -17.01 -5.57
C GLU A 52 8.90 -16.79 -4.64
N THR A 53 8.21 -15.66 -4.79
CA THR A 53 7.00 -15.38 -4.00
C THR A 53 5.88 -16.34 -4.34
N VAL A 54 5.59 -16.57 -5.63
CA VAL A 54 4.58 -17.53 -6.07
C VAL A 54 4.95 -18.94 -5.62
N SER A 55 6.20 -19.37 -5.81
CA SER A 55 6.66 -20.69 -5.38
C SER A 55 6.54 -20.89 -3.87
N TRP A 56 6.72 -19.83 -3.08
CA TRP A 56 6.57 -19.90 -1.64
C TRP A 56 5.09 -20.02 -1.23
N LEU A 57 4.19 -19.27 -1.90
CA LEU A 57 2.75 -19.26 -1.63
C LEU A 57 2.03 -20.53 -2.11
N ASP A 58 2.46 -21.12 -3.22
CA ASP A 58 1.83 -22.31 -3.83
C ASP A 58 2.17 -23.63 -3.12
N ASN A 59 3.01 -23.60 -2.07
CA ASN A 59 3.32 -24.78 -1.25
C ASN A 59 2.10 -25.38 -0.53
N GLU A 60 0.94 -24.70 -0.54
CA GLU A 60 -0.32 -25.15 0.09
C GLU A 60 -1.24 -26.04 -0.79
N LYS A 61 -0.74 -26.61 -1.90
CA LYS A 61 -1.45 -27.58 -2.80
C LYS A 61 -2.62 -27.02 -3.63
N THR A 62 -2.91 -25.73 -3.58
CA THR A 62 -3.86 -25.09 -4.53
C THR A 62 -3.12 -24.11 -5.43
N LYS A 63 -3.10 -24.34 -6.74
CA LYS A 63 -2.59 -23.37 -7.72
C LYS A 63 -3.55 -22.20 -7.80
N LYS A 64 -3.22 -21.09 -7.14
CA LYS A 64 -4.00 -19.85 -7.14
C LYS A 64 -3.31 -18.82 -8.02
N ASP A 65 -4.06 -17.92 -8.65
CA ASP A 65 -3.44 -16.84 -9.44
C ASP A 65 -3.06 -15.67 -8.52
N TRP A 66 -1.82 -15.69 -8.03
CA TRP A 66 -1.29 -14.67 -7.13
C TRP A 66 -0.88 -13.37 -7.84
N ARG A 67 -0.95 -13.30 -9.18
CA ARG A 67 -0.43 -12.16 -9.95
C ARG A 67 -1.05 -10.83 -9.55
N GLU A 68 -2.38 -10.80 -9.43
CA GLU A 68 -3.11 -9.59 -9.03
C GLU A 68 -2.69 -9.12 -7.64
N ILE A 69 -2.67 -10.04 -6.67
CA ILE A 69 -2.30 -9.75 -5.28
C ILE A 69 -0.86 -9.26 -5.18
N ILE A 70 0.09 -9.92 -5.84
CA ILE A 70 1.50 -9.55 -5.81
C ILE A 70 1.73 -8.22 -6.55
N ASN A 71 1.02 -7.97 -7.66
CA ASN A 71 1.12 -6.68 -8.35
C ASN A 71 0.64 -5.51 -7.49
N LEU A 72 -0.41 -5.73 -6.69
CA LEU A 72 -0.93 -4.71 -5.79
C LEU A 72 -0.06 -4.56 -4.52
N LEU A 73 0.25 -5.66 -3.83
CA LEU A 73 0.88 -5.61 -2.49
C LEU A 73 2.41 -5.71 -2.53
N GLY A 74 2.97 -6.04 -3.69
CA GLY A 74 4.36 -6.37 -3.90
C GLY A 74 4.71 -7.80 -3.45
N SER A 75 5.94 -8.22 -3.74
CA SER A 75 6.51 -9.51 -3.33
C SER A 75 6.75 -9.59 -1.83
N ARG A 76 5.67 -9.79 -1.06
CA ARG A 76 5.67 -9.89 0.42
C ARG A 76 5.05 -11.22 0.86
N PRO A 77 5.73 -12.36 0.64
CA PRO A 77 5.16 -13.70 0.83
C PRO A 77 4.54 -13.90 2.22
N LEU A 78 5.27 -13.59 3.29
CA LEU A 78 4.80 -13.78 4.68
C LEU A 78 3.46 -13.06 4.94
N LEU A 79 3.38 -11.78 4.56
CA LEU A 79 2.17 -10.96 4.74
C LEU A 79 1.01 -11.49 3.89
N ILE A 80 1.29 -11.87 2.63
CA ILE A 80 0.26 -12.38 1.72
C ILE A 80 -0.31 -13.70 2.24
N ASN A 81 0.53 -14.58 2.81
CA ASN A 81 0.09 -15.82 3.44
C ASN A 81 -0.82 -15.58 4.63
N GLU A 82 -0.37 -14.69 5.52
CA GLU A 82 -1.08 -14.38 6.77
C GLU A 82 -2.47 -13.83 6.49
N LEU A 83 -2.59 -12.96 5.49
CA LEU A 83 -3.87 -12.40 5.07
C LEU A 83 -4.73 -13.39 4.28
N GLY A 84 -4.11 -14.33 3.57
CA GLY A 84 -4.77 -15.39 2.81
C GLY A 84 -5.37 -14.92 1.49
N TYR A 85 -5.32 -15.81 0.48
CA TYR A 85 -5.77 -15.50 -0.88
C TYR A 85 -7.22 -15.04 -0.95
N GLU A 86 -8.16 -15.81 -0.39
CA GLU A 86 -9.60 -15.54 -0.53
C GLU A 86 -9.98 -14.19 0.09
N SER A 87 -9.40 -13.87 1.25
CA SER A 87 -9.65 -12.57 1.89
C SER A 87 -9.10 -11.43 1.05
N LEU A 88 -7.88 -11.57 0.53
CA LEU A 88 -7.25 -10.52 -0.27
C LEU A 88 -7.99 -10.32 -1.60
N HIS A 89 -8.26 -11.40 -2.33
CA HIS A 89 -8.97 -11.35 -3.59
C HIS A 89 -10.38 -10.76 -3.42
N LYS A 90 -11.12 -11.15 -2.36
CA LYS A 90 -12.42 -10.53 -2.05
C LYS A 90 -12.32 -9.03 -1.80
N LYS A 91 -11.30 -8.57 -1.07
CA LYS A 91 -11.09 -7.14 -0.78
C LYS A 91 -10.73 -6.36 -2.05
N ILE A 92 -9.84 -6.89 -2.88
CA ILE A 92 -9.44 -6.29 -4.16
C ILE A 92 -10.67 -6.14 -5.06
N ASN A 93 -11.42 -7.22 -5.29
CA ASN A 93 -12.65 -7.19 -6.08
C ASN A 93 -13.67 -6.19 -5.53
N LYS A 94 -13.85 -6.15 -4.21
CA LYS A 94 -14.78 -5.20 -3.58
C LYS A 94 -14.40 -3.75 -3.86
N ILE A 95 -13.12 -3.39 -3.73
CA ILE A 95 -12.64 -2.04 -4.03
C ILE A 95 -12.82 -1.71 -5.50
N SER A 96 -12.50 -2.64 -6.40
CA SER A 96 -12.69 -2.43 -7.84
C SER A 96 -14.16 -2.17 -8.19
N MET A 97 -15.07 -2.98 -7.65
CA MET A 97 -16.52 -2.77 -7.83
C MET A 97 -17.01 -1.45 -7.25
N ASP A 98 -16.50 -1.08 -6.07
CA ASP A 98 -16.85 0.18 -5.41
C ASP A 98 -16.41 1.38 -6.23
N VAL A 99 -15.18 1.37 -6.74
CA VAL A 99 -14.66 2.42 -7.62
C VAL A 99 -15.50 2.52 -8.90
N ASP A 100 -15.77 1.40 -9.57
CA ASP A 100 -16.61 1.37 -10.77
C ASP A 100 -18.02 1.93 -10.47
N SER A 101 -18.60 1.57 -9.32
CA SER A 101 -19.92 2.07 -8.92
C SER A 101 -19.95 3.58 -8.64
N LEU A 102 -18.84 4.16 -8.15
CA LEU A 102 -18.72 5.60 -7.92
C LEU A 102 -18.62 6.35 -9.25
N VAL A 103 -17.73 5.90 -10.14
CA VAL A 103 -17.52 6.55 -11.44
C VAL A 103 -18.78 6.48 -12.29
N LEU A 104 -19.47 5.33 -12.29
CA LEU A 104 -20.74 5.13 -12.99
C LEU A 104 -21.95 5.73 -12.25
N LYS A 105 -21.74 6.40 -11.11
CA LYS A 105 -22.78 7.00 -10.25
C LYS A 105 -23.90 6.05 -9.83
N LYS A 106 -23.59 4.76 -9.71
CA LYS A 106 -24.50 3.71 -9.22
C LYS A 106 -24.61 3.68 -7.69
N SER A 107 -23.61 4.20 -6.98
CA SER A 107 -23.59 4.28 -5.52
C SER A 107 -22.98 5.58 -5.05
N LYS A 108 -23.45 6.10 -3.92
CA LYS A 108 -22.94 7.34 -3.32
C LYS A 108 -21.71 7.07 -2.43
N PRO A 109 -20.80 8.05 -2.27
CA PRO A 109 -19.65 7.92 -1.37
C PRO A 109 -20.00 7.47 0.05
N SER A 110 -21.09 7.99 0.62
CA SER A 110 -21.55 7.65 1.97
C SER A 110 -22.03 6.22 2.11
N GLU A 111 -22.62 5.66 1.04
CA GLU A 111 -23.11 4.27 1.02
C GLU A 111 -21.92 3.30 1.00
N ILE A 112 -20.90 3.59 0.21
CA ILE A 112 -19.67 2.78 0.17
C ILE A 112 -18.91 2.88 1.49
N ALA A 113 -18.75 4.10 2.02
CA ALA A 113 -18.08 4.35 3.28
C ALA A 113 -18.75 3.63 4.47
N ALA A 114 -20.08 3.43 4.44
CA ALA A 114 -20.80 2.68 5.47
C ALA A 114 -20.56 1.17 5.40
N ASN A 115 -20.21 0.67 4.21
CA ASN A 115 -20.03 -0.76 3.93
C ASN A 115 -18.58 -1.24 4.04
N TRP A 116 -17.64 -0.34 4.36
CA TRP A 116 -16.25 -0.73 4.62
C TRP A 116 -16.06 -1.08 6.10
N PRO A 117 -15.72 -2.34 6.44
CA PRO A 117 -15.51 -2.75 7.83
C PRO A 117 -14.33 -2.00 8.44
N LYS A 118 -14.45 -1.64 9.72
CA LYS A 118 -13.40 -0.87 10.42
C LYS A 118 -12.10 -1.66 10.54
N GLU A 119 -12.19 -2.96 10.75
CA GLU A 119 -11.05 -3.88 10.83
C GLU A 119 -10.27 -3.99 9.52
N ASP A 120 -10.93 -3.80 8.38
CA ASP A 120 -10.33 -3.91 7.05
C ASP A 120 -9.91 -2.56 6.47
N LEU A 121 -10.23 -1.46 7.15
CA LEU A 121 -10.17 -0.12 6.58
C LEU A 121 -8.75 0.27 6.13
N ASP A 122 -7.71 -0.10 6.87
CA ASP A 122 -6.32 0.16 6.44
C ASP A 122 -6.00 -0.56 5.13
N MET A 123 -6.45 -1.81 5.00
CA MET A 123 -6.23 -2.61 3.81
C MET A 123 -7.01 -2.08 2.61
N MET A 124 -8.27 -1.69 2.81
CA MET A 124 -9.11 -1.07 1.78
C MET A 124 -8.48 0.23 1.26
N LEU A 125 -8.04 1.10 2.17
CA LEU A 125 -7.33 2.35 1.82
C LEU A 125 -6.00 2.08 1.11
N LYS A 126 -5.26 1.05 1.53
CA LYS A 126 -4.01 0.65 0.87
C LYS A 126 -4.26 0.20 -0.56
N ILE A 127 -5.27 -0.62 -0.81
CA ILE A 127 -5.64 -1.06 -2.16
C ILE A 127 -6.01 0.15 -3.01
N LEU A 128 -6.88 1.04 -2.50
CA LEU A 128 -7.27 2.25 -3.21
C LEU A 128 -6.06 3.13 -3.56
N TYR A 129 -5.13 3.33 -2.63
CA TYR A 129 -3.88 4.07 -2.88
C TYR A 129 -3.11 3.48 -4.06
N ILE A 130 -2.94 2.16 -4.09
CA ILE A 130 -2.19 1.47 -5.15
C ILE A 130 -2.91 1.59 -6.49
N LEU A 131 -4.24 1.46 -6.53
CA LEU A 131 -5.03 1.61 -7.76
C LEU A 131 -4.86 3.01 -8.36
N ILE A 132 -4.94 4.06 -7.54
CA ILE A 132 -4.72 5.44 -8.00
C ILE A 132 -3.26 5.64 -8.43
N SER A 133 -2.30 5.10 -7.69
CA SER A 133 -0.88 5.17 -8.06
C SER A 133 -0.58 4.48 -9.38
N ASN A 134 -1.23 3.34 -9.65
CA ASN A 134 -1.10 2.62 -10.91
C ASN A 134 -1.76 3.42 -12.05
N LEU A 135 -2.95 3.99 -11.84
CA LEU A 135 -3.59 4.88 -12.82
C LEU A 135 -2.69 6.06 -13.23
N ILE A 136 -2.04 6.72 -12.26
CA ILE A 136 -1.08 7.80 -12.52
C ILE A 136 0.14 7.27 -13.29
N SER A 137 0.69 6.13 -12.87
CA SER A 137 1.89 5.55 -13.48
C SER A 137 1.62 5.15 -14.92
N ASP A 138 0.49 4.51 -15.19
CA ASP A 138 0.07 4.08 -16.53
C ASP A 138 -0.14 5.31 -17.44
N SER A 139 -0.78 6.37 -16.92
CA SER A 139 -0.93 7.65 -17.64
C SER A 139 0.40 8.34 -17.97
N LEU A 140 1.44 8.19 -17.14
CA LEU A 140 2.75 8.82 -17.32
C LEU A 140 3.70 8.01 -18.21
N LEU A 141 3.72 6.69 -18.02
CA LEU A 141 4.70 5.78 -18.62
C LEU A 141 4.17 5.08 -19.87
N GLN A 142 2.84 5.11 -20.11
CA GLN A 142 2.17 4.32 -21.16
C GLN A 142 2.49 2.82 -21.07
N ASP A 143 2.81 2.35 -19.86
CA ASP A 143 3.08 0.95 -19.56
C ASP A 143 1.77 0.23 -19.25
N ASN A 144 1.27 -0.51 -20.23
CA ASN A 144 -0.06 -1.10 -20.21
C ASN A 144 -0.10 -2.45 -19.45
N GLU A 145 1.00 -2.96 -18.90
CA GLU A 145 1.04 -4.29 -18.27
C GLU A 145 0.13 -4.41 -17.04
N LYS A 146 -0.08 -3.29 -16.33
CA LYS A 146 -0.85 -3.25 -15.07
C LYS A 146 -2.32 -2.90 -15.24
N LEU A 147 -2.73 -2.43 -16.41
CA LEU A 147 -4.10 -2.00 -16.70
C LEU A 147 -5.14 -3.08 -16.36
N LYS A 148 -4.83 -4.35 -16.65
CA LYS A 148 -5.77 -5.46 -16.42
C LYS A 148 -6.13 -5.68 -14.95
N TYR A 149 -5.38 -5.10 -14.01
CA TYR A 149 -5.66 -5.16 -12.57
C TYR A 149 -6.32 -3.88 -12.04
N LEU A 150 -6.57 -2.88 -12.91
CA LEU A 150 -7.34 -1.70 -12.55
C LEU A 150 -8.85 -1.99 -12.66
N PRO A 151 -9.69 -1.25 -11.92
CA PRO A 151 -11.14 -1.23 -12.15
C PRO A 151 -11.48 -0.87 -13.59
N SER A 152 -12.59 -1.39 -14.11
CA SER A 152 -12.96 -1.22 -15.53
C SER A 152 -13.09 0.25 -15.89
N SER A 153 -13.70 1.05 -15.00
CA SER A 153 -13.84 2.48 -15.19
C SER A 153 -12.52 3.25 -15.18
N PHE A 154 -11.45 2.70 -14.59
CA PHE A 154 -10.11 3.30 -14.65
C PHE A 154 -9.38 2.91 -15.93
N GLN A 155 -9.60 1.69 -16.44
CA GLN A 155 -9.05 1.26 -17.73
C GLN A 155 -9.57 2.13 -18.88
N GLU A 156 -10.84 2.56 -18.82
CA GLU A 156 -11.45 3.48 -19.79
C GLU A 156 -10.81 4.88 -19.81
N LEU A 157 -10.09 5.26 -18.75
CA LEU A 157 -9.37 6.54 -18.66
C LEU A 157 -7.97 6.46 -19.25
N ASN A 158 -7.56 5.31 -19.76
CA ASN A 158 -6.24 5.17 -20.36
C ASN A 158 -6.09 6.16 -21.54
N GLY A 159 -5.05 6.99 -21.48
CA GLY A 159 -4.81 8.06 -22.44
C GLY A 159 -5.53 9.38 -22.15
N ALA A 160 -6.39 9.46 -21.11
CA ALA A 160 -6.93 10.73 -20.63
C ALA A 160 -5.83 11.56 -19.94
N LYS A 161 -5.85 12.89 -20.10
CA LYS A 161 -4.93 13.77 -19.38
C LYS A 161 -5.38 13.90 -17.92
N LEU A 162 -4.63 13.27 -17.02
CA LEU A 162 -4.82 13.44 -15.59
C LEU A 162 -4.23 14.77 -15.10
N ASN A 163 -4.87 15.36 -14.10
CA ASN A 163 -4.27 16.44 -13.31
C ASN A 163 -3.39 15.81 -12.21
N TYR A 164 -2.11 15.68 -12.51
CA TYR A 164 -1.17 15.00 -11.61
C TYR A 164 -1.07 15.64 -10.23
N GLU A 165 -1.15 16.97 -10.12
CA GLU A 165 -1.11 17.66 -8.83
C GLU A 165 -2.26 17.20 -7.92
N LEU A 166 -3.48 17.19 -8.46
CA LEU A 166 -4.65 16.75 -7.71
C LEU A 166 -4.63 15.23 -7.44
N CYS A 167 -4.10 14.43 -8.36
CA CYS A 167 -3.88 13.00 -8.12
C CYS A 167 -2.87 12.73 -6.99
N PHE A 168 -1.75 13.46 -6.94
CA PHE A 168 -0.77 13.32 -5.85
C PHE A 168 -1.32 13.84 -4.51
N ASN A 169 -2.10 14.93 -4.52
CA ASN A 169 -2.80 15.40 -3.34
C ASN A 169 -3.78 14.33 -2.82
N TYR A 170 -4.50 13.68 -3.71
CA TYR A 170 -5.40 12.57 -3.35
C TYR A 170 -4.65 11.39 -2.73
N LEU A 171 -3.51 10.98 -3.29
CA LEU A 171 -2.64 9.96 -2.69
C LEU A 171 -2.16 10.37 -1.28
N ASN A 172 -1.81 11.63 -1.09
CA ASN A 172 -1.41 12.17 0.22
C ASN A 172 -2.55 12.14 1.23
N GLU A 173 -3.78 12.44 0.82
CA GLU A 173 -4.97 12.34 1.67
C GLU A 173 -5.22 10.90 2.13
N ILE A 174 -5.14 9.92 1.21
CA ILE A 174 -5.24 8.49 1.57
C ILE A 174 -4.16 8.12 2.59
N ALA A 175 -2.90 8.50 2.33
CA ALA A 175 -1.78 8.20 3.22
C ALA A 175 -1.97 8.83 4.62
N ASN A 176 -2.48 10.07 4.68
CA ASN A 176 -2.77 10.75 5.93
C ASN A 176 -3.90 10.06 6.71
N ILE A 177 -5.01 9.70 6.06
CA ILE A 177 -6.12 8.97 6.69
C ILE A 177 -5.61 7.64 7.27
N ARG A 178 -4.80 6.89 6.52
CA ARG A 178 -4.18 5.64 7.00
C ARG A 178 -3.27 5.88 8.21
N HIS A 179 -2.44 6.91 8.18
CA HIS A 179 -1.59 7.29 9.32
C HIS A 179 -2.43 7.61 10.58
N LEU A 180 -3.53 8.36 10.44
CA LEU A 180 -4.44 8.67 11.55
C LEU A 180 -5.13 7.40 12.08
N LEU A 181 -5.51 6.48 11.19
CA LEU A 181 -6.16 5.21 11.52
C LEU A 181 -5.23 4.29 12.32
N LEU A 182 -3.99 4.10 11.85
CA LEU A 182 -2.99 3.26 12.50
C LEU A 182 -2.57 3.83 13.87
N ASN A 183 -2.57 5.16 14.02
CA ASN A 183 -2.38 5.84 15.30
C ASN A 183 -3.63 5.87 16.19
N ARG A 184 -4.68 5.12 15.83
CA ARG A 184 -5.93 4.94 16.61
C ARG A 184 -6.60 6.25 17.01
N LYS A 185 -6.54 7.26 16.14
CA LYS A 185 -7.22 8.54 16.41
C LYS A 185 -8.75 8.34 16.46
N PRO A 186 -9.47 8.97 17.40
CA PRO A 186 -10.92 8.78 17.55
C PRO A 186 -11.68 9.66 16.55
N LEU A 187 -11.63 9.29 15.27
CA LEU A 187 -12.30 10.00 14.19
C LEU A 187 -13.56 9.27 13.73
N ASN A 188 -14.50 10.01 13.15
CA ASN A 188 -15.61 9.43 12.41
C ASN A 188 -15.10 8.93 11.04
N TRP A 189 -14.68 7.67 11.00
CA TRP A 189 -14.11 7.06 9.79
C TRP A 189 -15.09 7.05 8.63
N ASN A 190 -16.38 6.84 8.87
CA ASN A 190 -17.38 6.91 7.80
C ASN A 190 -17.37 8.28 7.10
N LEU A 191 -17.33 9.37 7.88
CA LEU A 191 -17.24 10.72 7.31
C LEU A 191 -15.92 10.95 6.56
N GLN A 192 -14.79 10.51 7.12
CA GLN A 192 -13.48 10.65 6.47
C GLN A 192 -13.45 9.91 5.11
N ILE A 193 -13.96 8.69 5.06
CA ILE A 193 -14.02 7.88 3.84
C ILE A 193 -15.04 8.45 2.86
N THR A 194 -16.19 8.95 3.32
CA THR A 194 -17.17 9.62 2.45
C THR A 194 -16.54 10.81 1.72
N ASN A 195 -15.81 11.66 2.46
CA ASN A 195 -15.13 12.81 1.88
C ASN A 195 -14.05 12.36 0.90
N LEU A 196 -13.25 11.36 1.28
CA LEU A 196 -12.21 10.78 0.43
C LEU A 196 -12.79 10.20 -0.88
N LEU A 197 -13.94 9.55 -0.86
CA LEU A 197 -14.52 8.94 -2.08
C LEU A 197 -15.28 9.95 -2.98
N THR A 198 -15.53 11.16 -2.49
CA THR A 198 -16.32 12.18 -3.21
C THR A 198 -15.69 12.63 -4.54
N PRO A 199 -14.37 12.88 -4.63
CA PRO A 199 -13.73 13.23 -5.91
C PRO A 199 -13.92 12.16 -7.00
N ILE A 200 -13.87 10.87 -6.64
CA ILE A 200 -14.08 9.76 -7.58
C ILE A 200 -15.52 9.79 -8.13
N TYR A 201 -16.52 9.97 -7.27
CA TYR A 201 -17.93 10.04 -7.65
C TYR A 201 -18.26 11.25 -8.55
N ALA A 202 -17.58 12.36 -8.34
CA ALA A 202 -17.81 13.60 -9.10
C ALA A 202 -17.18 13.56 -10.50
N ASN A 203 -17.29 12.46 -11.26
CA ASN A 203 -16.60 12.25 -12.54
C ASN A 203 -15.07 12.41 -12.45
N LEU A 204 -14.46 11.94 -11.35
CA LEU A 204 -13.04 12.21 -11.11
C LEU A 204 -12.73 13.71 -11.17
N ASN A 205 -13.70 14.57 -10.79
CA ASN A 205 -13.54 16.02 -10.83
C ASN A 205 -12.33 16.40 -9.99
N GLY A 206 -11.41 17.11 -10.64
CA GLY A 206 -10.11 17.44 -10.10
C GLY A 206 -9.01 16.45 -10.50
N LEU A 207 -9.26 15.17 -10.72
CA LEU A 207 -8.23 14.20 -11.13
C LEU A 207 -8.00 14.18 -12.66
N MET A 208 -8.93 14.71 -13.45
CA MET A 208 -8.77 14.92 -14.90
C MET A 208 -8.55 16.40 -15.21
N GLN A 209 -7.75 16.68 -16.25
CA GLN A 209 -7.64 18.02 -16.83
C GLN A 209 -8.92 18.31 -17.63
N HIS A 210 -9.69 19.31 -17.19
CA HIS A 210 -10.72 19.90 -18.03
C HIS A 210 -10.05 20.90 -18.98
N GLY A 211 -10.27 20.72 -20.29
CA GLY A 211 -9.78 21.62 -21.33
C GLY A 211 -10.41 23.01 -21.26
#